data_AF-A0A6L5Z2Y9-F1
#
_entry.id   AF-A0A6L5Z2Y9-F1
#
_cell.length_a   1.000
_cell.length_b   1.000
_cell.length_c   1.000
_cell.angle_alpha   90.00
_cell.angle_beta   90.00
_cell.angle_gamma   90.00
#
_symmetry.space_group_name_H-M   'P 1'
#
loop_
_entity.id
_entity.type
_entity.pdbx_description
1 polymer ?
#
loop_
_entity_poly.entity_id
_entity_poly.type
_entity_poly.pdbx_seq_one_letter_code
_entity_poly.pdbx_strand_id
1 'polypeptide(L)'
;MSNATGNQAALPHRGSTRLEGEPGAVAAADLLRFAESLVREAASPSQVTGATLHVLGPGASTSVTGDAHCIWLSDPSVWRVSVADAGGTPMAEVTLTVTAKEKAVPAPPDKPRKSAASDDRRTRIATAARDVFAEKGYASATMREIAAAADMHVPTMYQYFRSKEEILELVYSWTINQAVDLMQDALEGTAPVEQRIDQIIRRLHDVNLKLRRGTLVMNRETRSLSRTARDRVLGHYAGMVEKLGDVIAEGQAEGIFREMDPQLAAVFVDALADVWVLRPFAVRDKDSEDYAAELVAFVRNALMGNADMTPETPGQTVTNRRN
;
A
#
# COMPACT_ATOMS: atom_id res chain seq x y z
N MET A 1 -40.51 -20.90 13.99
CA MET A 1 -39.88 -21.91 13.12
C MET A 1 -40.02 -21.36 11.70
N SER A 2 -38.99 -20.97 10.97
CA SER A 2 -37.72 -21.65 10.74
C SER A 2 -36.60 -20.65 10.44
N ASN A 3 -35.41 -20.95 10.96
CA ASN A 3 -34.13 -20.38 10.57
C ASN A 3 -33.87 -20.58 9.07
N ALA A 4 -33.24 -19.60 8.42
CA ALA A 4 -32.45 -19.79 7.22
C ALA A 4 -31.11 -19.05 7.40
N THR A 5 -30.21 -19.74 8.06
CA THR A 5 -28.77 -19.49 8.12
C THR A 5 -28.24 -19.45 6.69
N GLY A 6 -27.71 -18.29 6.26
CA GLY A 6 -27.01 -18.13 4.99
C GLY A 6 -25.72 -18.95 5.01
N ASN A 7 -25.81 -20.17 4.50
CA ASN A 7 -24.73 -21.13 4.38
C ASN A 7 -23.69 -20.59 3.36
N GLN A 8 -22.50 -20.19 3.84
CA GLN A 8 -21.33 -20.05 2.98
C GLN A 8 -21.00 -21.42 2.40
N ALA A 9 -21.49 -21.71 1.19
CA ALA A 9 -21.09 -22.90 0.46
C ALA A 9 -19.61 -22.76 0.08
N ALA A 10 -18.76 -23.64 0.63
CA ALA A 10 -17.36 -23.72 0.29
C ALA A 10 -17.20 -24.05 -1.21
N LEU A 11 -16.44 -23.22 -1.93
CA LEU A 11 -16.10 -23.43 -3.34
C LEU A 11 -15.32 -24.76 -3.51
N PRO A 12 -15.69 -25.62 -4.46
CA PRO A 12 -15.18 -26.99 -4.54
C PRO A 12 -13.69 -27.09 -4.92
N HIS A 13 -13.09 -26.04 -5.51
CA HIS A 13 -11.67 -26.05 -5.88
C HIS A 13 -11.01 -24.69 -5.62
N ARG A 14 -10.22 -24.60 -4.54
CA ARG A 14 -9.22 -23.54 -4.32
C ARG A 14 -7.84 -24.15 -4.57
N GLY A 15 -7.12 -23.62 -5.57
CA GLY A 15 -5.77 -24.07 -5.92
C GLY A 15 -4.81 -22.91 -6.10
N SER A 16 -3.55 -23.13 -5.75
CA SER A 16 -2.44 -22.20 -6.04
C SER A 16 -1.50 -22.85 -7.04
N THR A 17 -1.24 -22.20 -8.17
CA THR A 17 -0.33 -22.72 -9.21
C THR A 17 0.77 -21.71 -9.51
N ARG A 18 1.99 -22.22 -9.67
CA ARG A 18 3.20 -21.42 -9.92
C ARG A 18 3.50 -21.38 -11.41
N LEU A 19 3.73 -20.19 -11.94
CA LEU A 19 4.17 -19.98 -13.32
C LEU A 19 5.60 -19.43 -13.35
N GLU A 20 6.43 -20.03 -14.21
CA GLU A 20 7.82 -19.58 -14.43
C GLU A 20 7.87 -18.52 -15.53
N GLY A 21 8.29 -17.30 -15.19
CA GLY A 21 8.44 -16.19 -16.14
C GLY A 21 8.81 -14.89 -15.45
N GLU A 22 9.48 -13.96 -16.16
CA GLU A 22 9.74 -12.63 -15.58
C GLU A 22 8.43 -11.84 -15.43
N PRO A 23 8.15 -11.25 -14.25
CA PRO A 23 6.98 -10.39 -14.04
C PRO A 23 6.99 -9.23 -15.06
N GLY A 24 6.04 -9.24 -16.00
CA GLY A 24 5.93 -8.25 -17.09
C GLY A 24 6.35 -8.75 -18.48
N ALA A 25 6.98 -9.93 -18.59
CA ALA A 25 7.38 -10.52 -19.89
C ALA A 25 6.44 -11.63 -20.38
N VAL A 26 5.56 -12.14 -19.51
CA VAL A 26 4.54 -13.12 -19.90
C VAL A 26 3.39 -12.36 -20.54
N ALA A 27 3.13 -12.59 -21.84
CA ALA A 27 2.05 -11.92 -22.54
C ALA A 27 0.70 -12.29 -21.89
N ALA A 28 -0.21 -11.31 -21.76
CA ALA A 28 -1.54 -11.54 -21.19
C ALA A 28 -2.27 -12.72 -21.85
N ALA A 29 -2.05 -12.94 -23.16
CA ALA A 29 -2.60 -14.07 -23.91
C ALA A 29 -2.08 -15.45 -23.46
N ASP A 30 -0.84 -15.55 -22.98
CA ASP A 30 -0.26 -16.81 -22.49
C ASP A 30 -0.80 -17.17 -21.10
N LEU A 31 -0.95 -16.16 -20.24
CA LEU A 31 -1.62 -16.31 -18.94
C LEU A 31 -3.08 -16.72 -19.11
N LEU A 32 -3.77 -16.14 -20.10
CA LEU A 32 -5.16 -16.47 -20.40
C LEU A 32 -5.31 -17.92 -20.87
N ARG A 33 -4.46 -18.38 -21.80
CA ARG A 33 -4.46 -19.77 -22.29
C ARG A 33 -4.20 -20.77 -21.16
N PHE A 34 -3.28 -20.45 -20.25
CA PHE A 34 -2.99 -21.29 -19.09
C PHE A 34 -4.16 -21.33 -18.10
N ALA A 35 -4.75 -20.17 -17.80
CA ALA A 35 -5.94 -20.07 -16.96
C ALA A 35 -7.12 -20.87 -17.55
N GLU A 36 -7.38 -20.75 -18.85
CA GLU A 36 -8.40 -21.54 -19.55
C GLU A 36 -8.13 -23.05 -19.46
N SER A 37 -6.87 -23.49 -19.54
CA SER A 37 -6.50 -24.90 -19.40
C SER A 37 -6.82 -25.43 -18.01
N LEU A 38 -6.47 -24.68 -16.96
CA LEU A 38 -6.75 -25.06 -15.57
C LEU A 38 -8.25 -25.09 -15.28
N VAL A 39 -9.04 -24.18 -15.87
CA VAL A 39 -10.49 -24.16 -15.73
C VAL A 39 -11.15 -25.34 -16.45
N ARG A 40 -10.67 -25.71 -17.65
CA ARG A 40 -11.13 -26.92 -18.37
C ARG A 40 -10.77 -28.21 -17.64
N GLU A 41 -9.65 -28.25 -16.91
CA GLU A 41 -9.26 -29.40 -16.07
C GLU A 41 -10.06 -29.48 -14.76
N ALA A 42 -10.47 -28.34 -14.20
CA ALA A 42 -11.19 -28.27 -12.92
C ALA A 42 -12.72 -28.39 -13.05
N ALA A 43 -13.30 -28.13 -14.24
CA ALA A 43 -14.75 -28.16 -14.48
C ALA A 43 -15.16 -29.22 -15.51
N SER A 44 -16.32 -29.85 -15.30
CA SER A 44 -16.87 -30.81 -16.27
C SER A 44 -17.30 -30.08 -17.57
N PRO A 45 -17.02 -30.60 -18.79
CA PRO A 45 -17.20 -29.87 -20.05
C PRO A 45 -18.59 -29.26 -20.28
N SER A 46 -19.65 -29.82 -19.70
CA SER A 46 -21.03 -29.33 -19.79
C SER A 46 -21.31 -28.08 -18.95
N GLN A 47 -20.47 -27.75 -17.97
CA GLN A 47 -20.63 -26.61 -17.06
C GLN A 47 -19.91 -25.34 -17.51
N VAL A 48 -19.07 -25.43 -18.56
CA VAL A 48 -18.23 -24.32 -19.05
C VAL A 48 -18.94 -23.49 -20.14
N THR A 49 -20.05 -23.99 -20.68
CA THR A 49 -20.80 -23.31 -21.75
C THR A 49 -21.48 -22.05 -21.22
N GLY A 50 -20.91 -20.87 -21.49
CA GLY A 50 -21.42 -19.57 -21.07
C GLY A 50 -20.82 -19.01 -19.77
N ALA A 51 -19.73 -19.59 -19.27
CA ALA A 51 -19.01 -19.08 -18.10
C ALA A 51 -18.08 -17.91 -18.47
N THR A 52 -17.94 -16.95 -17.54
CA THR A 52 -17.07 -15.78 -17.69
C THR A 52 -15.75 -15.97 -16.96
N LEU A 53 -14.64 -15.64 -17.62
CA LEU A 53 -13.31 -15.65 -17.04
C LEU A 53 -12.88 -14.24 -16.61
N HIS A 54 -12.60 -14.09 -15.31
CA HIS A 54 -12.05 -12.84 -14.77
C HIS A 54 -10.53 -12.98 -14.59
N VAL A 55 -9.74 -12.07 -15.19
CA VAL A 55 -8.28 -12.04 -15.02
C VAL A 55 -7.87 -10.70 -14.43
N LEU A 56 -7.27 -10.73 -13.24
CA LEU A 56 -6.83 -9.53 -12.51
C LEU A 56 -5.30 -9.43 -12.52
N GLY A 57 -4.77 -8.30 -13.01
CA GLY A 57 -3.33 -8.02 -13.05
C GLY A 57 -2.98 -6.53 -13.01
N PRO A 58 -1.70 -6.18 -12.77
CA PRO A 58 -1.26 -4.80 -12.72
C PRO A 58 -1.21 -4.16 -14.13
N GLY A 59 -2.05 -3.14 -14.36
CA GLY A 59 -1.83 -2.12 -15.39
C GLY A 59 -2.56 -2.24 -16.73
N ALA A 60 -3.39 -3.26 -17.01
CA ALA A 60 -4.33 -3.26 -18.14
C ALA A 60 -5.41 -4.36 -18.03
N SER A 61 -6.64 -4.03 -18.41
CA SER A 61 -7.76 -4.96 -18.59
C SER A 61 -7.69 -5.63 -19.96
N THR A 62 -8.03 -6.91 -20.07
CA THR A 62 -8.49 -7.47 -21.35
C THR A 62 -9.70 -8.34 -21.09
N SER A 63 -10.83 -7.98 -21.69
CA SER A 63 -12.04 -8.78 -21.66
C SER A 63 -11.90 -9.92 -22.66
N VAL A 64 -12.18 -11.14 -22.21
CA VAL A 64 -12.49 -12.24 -23.12
C VAL A 64 -13.86 -12.75 -22.71
N THR A 65 -14.85 -12.14 -23.38
CA THR A 65 -16.29 -12.47 -23.40
C THR A 65 -17.01 -12.61 -22.05
N GLY A 66 -17.80 -11.57 -21.72
CA GLY A 66 -19.04 -11.68 -20.92
C GLY A 66 -18.98 -11.15 -19.49
N ASP A 67 -18.78 -9.84 -19.29
CA ASP A 67 -18.95 -9.11 -18.02
C ASP A 67 -17.99 -9.45 -16.86
N ALA A 68 -16.88 -8.69 -16.80
CA ALA A 68 -15.88 -8.77 -15.73
C ALA A 68 -15.98 -7.60 -14.73
N HIS A 69 -16.07 -7.91 -13.43
CA HIS A 69 -15.87 -6.95 -12.32
C HIS A 69 -14.43 -6.99 -11.78
N CYS A 70 -13.87 -5.82 -11.45
CA CYS A 70 -12.53 -5.66 -10.87
C CYS A 70 -12.55 -5.74 -9.33
N ILE A 71 -11.53 -6.38 -8.74
CA ILE A 71 -11.16 -6.24 -7.32
C ILE A 71 -9.65 -6.02 -7.28
N TRP A 72 -9.20 -5.00 -6.54
CA TRP A 72 -7.79 -4.62 -6.44
C TRP A 72 -7.01 -5.59 -5.54
N LEU A 73 -5.78 -5.94 -5.93
CA LEU A 73 -4.81 -6.64 -5.10
C LEU A 73 -3.48 -5.89 -5.12
N SER A 74 -2.80 -5.88 -3.97
CA SER A 74 -1.67 -5.03 -3.61
C SER A 74 -0.28 -5.57 -4.00
N ASP A 75 -0.19 -6.72 -4.68
CA ASP A 75 1.07 -7.38 -5.08
C ASP A 75 1.14 -7.68 -6.59
N PRO A 76 2.13 -7.14 -7.34
CA PRO A 76 2.26 -7.34 -8.80
C PRO A 76 2.66 -8.75 -9.22
N SER A 77 3.01 -9.63 -8.27
CA SER A 77 3.36 -11.03 -8.52
C SER A 77 2.19 -12.00 -8.37
N VAL A 78 1.04 -11.54 -7.89
CA VAL A 78 -0.13 -12.35 -7.57
C VAL A 78 -1.31 -11.98 -8.47
N TRP A 79 -1.84 -12.97 -9.16
CA TRP A 79 -2.98 -12.86 -10.07
C TRP A 79 -4.09 -13.76 -9.55
N ARG A 80 -5.33 -13.30 -9.67
CA ARG A 80 -6.50 -14.08 -9.28
C ARG A 80 -7.39 -14.28 -10.48
N VAL A 81 -7.80 -15.53 -10.67
CA VAL A 81 -8.71 -15.96 -11.73
C VAL A 81 -9.94 -16.56 -11.10
N SER A 82 -11.11 -16.01 -11.40
CA SER A 82 -12.39 -16.57 -10.97
C SER A 82 -13.24 -16.95 -12.18
N VAL A 83 -13.96 -18.07 -12.04
CA VAL A 83 -14.95 -18.54 -13.01
C VAL A 83 -16.31 -18.40 -12.35
N ALA A 84 -17.24 -17.74 -13.03
CA ALA A 84 -18.63 -17.64 -12.58
C ALA A 84 -19.58 -18.32 -13.58
N ASP A 85 -20.73 -18.78 -13.09
CA ASP A 85 -21.83 -19.24 -13.94
C ASP A 85 -22.46 -18.07 -14.71
N ALA A 86 -23.37 -18.38 -15.64
CA ALA A 86 -24.09 -17.38 -16.44
C ALA A 86 -24.96 -16.41 -15.60
N GLY A 87 -25.18 -16.70 -14.32
CA GLY A 87 -25.87 -15.83 -13.36
C GLY A 87 -24.94 -15.01 -12.47
N GLY A 88 -23.61 -15.11 -12.65
CA GLY A 88 -22.61 -14.38 -11.87
C GLY A 88 -22.19 -15.07 -10.56
N THR A 89 -22.61 -16.30 -10.30
CA THR A 89 -22.23 -17.04 -9.09
C THR A 89 -20.82 -17.63 -9.26
N PRO A 90 -19.86 -17.38 -8.34
CA PRO A 90 -18.51 -17.93 -8.46
C PRO A 90 -18.54 -19.46 -8.33
N MET A 91 -17.93 -20.15 -9.30
CA MET A 91 -17.83 -21.61 -9.35
C MET A 91 -16.43 -22.12 -8.99
N ALA A 92 -15.38 -21.37 -9.34
CA ALA A 92 -13.98 -21.74 -9.04
C ALA A 92 -13.10 -20.49 -8.93
N GLU A 93 -12.04 -20.58 -8.11
CA GLU A 93 -11.09 -19.50 -7.90
C GLU A 93 -9.66 -20.06 -7.83
N VAL A 94 -8.78 -19.51 -8.66
CA VAL A 94 -7.37 -19.91 -8.75
C VAL A 94 -6.50 -18.67 -8.53
N THR A 95 -5.51 -18.80 -7.65
CA THR A 95 -4.49 -17.77 -7.46
C THR A 95 -3.21 -18.22 -8.16
N LEU A 96 -2.72 -17.40 -9.09
CA LEU A 96 -1.48 -17.61 -9.83
C LEU A 96 -0.41 -16.69 -9.24
N THR A 97 0.76 -17.24 -8.94
CA THR A 97 1.93 -16.45 -8.55
C THR A 97 3.01 -16.60 -9.63
N VAL A 98 3.40 -15.47 -10.23
CA VAL A 98 4.44 -15.43 -11.26
C VAL A 98 5.79 -15.18 -10.58
N THR A 99 6.71 -16.13 -10.72
CA THR A 99 8.07 -16.00 -10.16
C THR A 99 9.10 -15.98 -11.28
N ALA A 100 10.03 -15.02 -11.21
CA ALA A 100 11.11 -14.88 -12.19
C ALA A 100 11.98 -16.15 -12.29
N LYS A 101 12.39 -16.50 -13.51
CA LYS A 101 13.26 -17.63 -13.79
C LYS A 101 14.71 -17.26 -13.44
N GLU A 102 15.20 -17.74 -12.30
CA GLU A 102 16.62 -17.57 -11.92
C GLU A 102 17.52 -18.36 -12.88
N LYS A 103 18.48 -17.69 -13.54
CA LYS A 103 19.59 -18.37 -14.23
C LYS A 103 20.43 -19.10 -13.18
N ALA A 104 20.59 -20.41 -13.37
CA ALA A 104 21.39 -21.26 -12.51
C ALA A 104 22.85 -20.79 -12.44
N VAL A 105 23.24 -20.22 -11.29
CA VAL A 105 24.62 -20.11 -10.82
C VAL A 105 24.80 -21.25 -9.80
N PRO A 106 25.91 -22.02 -9.83
CA PRO A 106 26.09 -23.16 -8.93
C PRO A 106 25.93 -22.72 -7.47
N ALA A 107 25.18 -23.52 -6.72
CA ALA A 107 24.67 -23.18 -5.40
C ALA A 107 25.79 -22.75 -4.43
N PRO A 108 25.70 -21.57 -3.78
CA PRO A 108 26.46 -21.30 -2.58
C PRO A 108 25.93 -22.20 -1.44
N PRO A 109 26.79 -22.58 -0.47
CA PRO A 109 26.42 -23.51 0.59
C PRO A 109 25.19 -22.99 1.35
N ASP A 110 24.34 -23.93 1.78
CA ASP A 110 23.03 -23.74 2.42
C ASP A 110 22.74 -22.33 2.93
N LYS A 111 21.69 -21.71 2.38
CA LYS A 111 21.13 -20.46 2.91
C LYS A 111 20.91 -20.63 4.41
N PRO A 112 21.62 -19.90 5.30
CA PRO A 112 21.27 -19.93 6.70
C PRO A 112 19.83 -19.41 6.82
N ARG A 113 18.99 -20.11 7.59
CA ARG A 113 17.68 -19.59 8.06
C ARG A 113 17.86 -18.09 8.35
N LYS A 114 17.02 -17.20 7.79
CA LYS A 114 17.04 -15.75 8.04
C LYS A 114 17.37 -15.52 9.51
N SER A 115 18.63 -15.19 9.79
CA SER A 115 19.12 -15.10 11.16
C SER A 115 18.79 -13.71 11.66
N ALA A 116 18.48 -13.57 12.94
CA ALA A 116 18.27 -12.25 13.57
C ALA A 116 19.42 -11.27 13.28
N ALA A 117 20.64 -11.78 13.04
CA ALA A 117 21.81 -11.01 12.65
C ALA A 117 21.72 -10.35 11.24
N SER A 118 20.98 -10.94 10.30
CA SER A 118 20.78 -10.36 8.96
C SER A 118 19.78 -9.20 8.98
N ASP A 119 18.72 -9.30 9.78
CA ASP A 119 17.69 -8.25 9.90
C ASP A 119 18.20 -7.06 10.71
N ASP A 120 18.99 -7.32 11.76
CA ASP A 120 19.71 -6.30 12.53
C ASP A 120 20.68 -5.49 11.65
N ARG A 121 21.40 -6.14 10.72
CA ARG A 121 22.29 -5.45 9.80
C ARG A 121 21.56 -4.56 8.79
N ARG A 122 20.46 -5.03 8.20
CA ARG A 122 19.64 -4.20 7.29
C ARG A 122 19.06 -2.99 8.03
N THR A 123 18.64 -3.19 9.27
CA THR A 123 18.14 -2.11 10.14
C THR A 123 19.21 -1.06 10.41
N ARG A 124 20.45 -1.48 10.73
CA ARG A 124 21.59 -0.56 10.87
C ARG A 124 21.85 0.25 9.61
N ILE A 125 21.88 -0.42 8.45
CA ILE A 125 22.12 0.25 7.17
C ILE A 125 21.00 1.25 6.86
N ALA A 126 19.73 0.86 7.06
CA ALA A 126 18.58 1.75 6.86
C ALA A 126 18.67 2.98 7.76
N THR A 127 19.00 2.80 9.05
CA THR A 127 19.10 3.89 10.02
C THR A 127 20.24 4.85 9.66
N ALA A 128 21.42 4.32 9.35
CA ALA A 128 22.58 5.11 8.94
C ALA A 128 22.33 5.86 7.62
N ALA A 129 21.75 5.19 6.63
CA ALA A 129 21.43 5.80 5.35
C ALA A 129 20.38 6.91 5.48
N ARG A 130 19.31 6.68 6.28
CA ARG A 130 18.31 7.70 6.62
C ARG A 130 18.96 8.96 7.16
N ASP A 131 19.89 8.81 8.09
CA ASP A 131 20.56 9.94 8.73
C ASP A 131 21.43 10.72 7.73
N VAL A 132 22.23 10.00 6.93
CA VAL A 132 23.04 10.61 5.87
C VAL A 132 22.17 11.34 4.83
N PHE A 133 21.06 10.73 4.39
CA PHE A 133 20.13 11.36 3.45
C PHE A 133 19.40 12.55 4.06
N ALA A 134 18.98 12.49 5.32
CA ALA A 134 18.31 13.59 6.00
C ALA A 134 19.22 14.82 6.15
N GLU A 135 20.52 14.61 6.36
CA GLU A 135 21.51 15.68 6.56
C GLU A 135 22.02 16.28 5.24
N LYS A 136 22.35 15.45 4.25
CA LYS A 136 23.03 15.89 3.02
C LYS A 136 22.15 15.90 1.77
N GLY A 137 20.96 15.31 1.86
CA GLY A 137 20.13 15.00 0.70
C GLY A 137 20.63 13.78 -0.08
N TYR A 138 19.73 13.17 -0.85
CA TYR A 138 20.03 11.96 -1.61
C TYR A 138 21.16 12.19 -2.62
N ALA A 139 21.16 13.30 -3.35
CA ALA A 139 22.12 13.57 -4.42
C ALA A 139 23.57 13.60 -3.92
N SER A 140 23.84 14.31 -2.82
CA SER A 140 25.18 14.51 -2.27
C SER A 140 25.68 13.35 -1.41
N ALA A 141 24.78 12.50 -0.91
CA ALA A 141 25.16 11.31 -0.16
C ALA A 141 25.91 10.28 -1.03
N THR A 142 26.89 9.60 -0.45
CA THR A 142 27.68 8.55 -1.12
C THR A 142 27.58 7.20 -0.40
N MET A 143 27.76 6.10 -1.16
CA MET A 143 27.83 4.74 -0.60
C MET A 143 28.91 4.59 0.48
N ARG A 144 30.02 5.33 0.36
CA ARG A 144 31.13 5.32 1.32
C ARG A 144 30.74 5.95 2.65
N GLU A 145 30.05 7.08 2.61
CA GLU A 145 29.56 7.75 3.83
C GLU A 145 28.52 6.90 4.55
N ILE A 146 27.61 6.28 3.80
CA ILE A 146 26.60 5.37 4.38
C ILE A 146 27.27 4.15 5.02
N ALA A 147 28.28 3.56 4.36
CA ALA A 147 29.04 2.45 4.92
C ALA A 147 29.78 2.84 6.20
N ALA A 148 30.43 4.01 6.22
CA ALA A 148 31.09 4.52 7.41
C ALA A 148 30.08 4.77 8.56
N ALA A 149 28.93 5.38 8.27
CA ALA A 149 27.88 5.63 9.26
C ALA A 149 27.24 4.34 9.79
N ALA A 150 27.22 3.26 8.99
CA ALA A 150 26.70 1.96 9.39
C ALA A 150 27.76 1.06 10.09
N ASP A 151 28.97 1.57 10.33
CA ASP A 151 30.13 0.81 10.82
C ASP A 151 30.43 -0.43 9.94
N MET A 152 30.49 -0.20 8.62
CA MET A 152 30.69 -1.23 7.62
C MET A 152 31.81 -0.85 6.65
N HIS A 153 32.57 -1.86 6.22
CA HIS A 153 33.49 -1.70 5.10
C HIS A 153 32.71 -1.50 3.79
N VAL A 154 33.19 -0.57 2.95
CA VAL A 154 32.57 -0.24 1.65
C VAL A 154 32.37 -1.48 0.75
N PRO A 155 33.35 -2.41 0.61
CA PRO A 155 33.12 -3.62 -0.17
C PRO A 155 31.97 -4.48 0.36
N THR A 156 31.78 -4.53 1.68
CA THR A 156 30.64 -5.23 2.30
C THR A 156 29.33 -4.54 1.94
N MET A 157 29.26 -3.21 1.93
CA MET A 157 28.06 -2.49 1.50
C MET A 157 27.64 -2.87 0.07
N TYR A 158 28.61 -2.96 -0.86
CA TYR A 158 28.36 -3.36 -2.25
C TYR A 158 27.96 -4.84 -2.43
N GLN A 159 28.16 -5.69 -1.41
CA GLN A 159 27.61 -7.05 -1.41
C GLN A 159 26.11 -7.07 -1.12
N TYR A 160 25.59 -6.08 -0.39
CA TYR A 160 24.17 -5.98 -0.04
C TYR A 160 23.37 -5.12 -1.02
N PHE A 161 23.95 -4.01 -1.47
CA PHE A 161 23.28 -3.01 -2.30
C PHE A 161 24.14 -2.64 -3.50
N ARG A 162 23.56 -2.78 -4.69
CA ARG A 162 24.22 -2.47 -5.97
C ARG A 162 24.19 -0.98 -6.26
N SER A 163 23.26 -0.24 -5.66
CA SER A 163 23.09 1.19 -5.91
C SER A 163 22.65 1.95 -4.65
N LYS A 164 22.84 3.28 -4.68
CA LYS A 164 22.31 4.20 -3.67
C LYS A 164 20.78 4.23 -3.66
N GLU A 165 20.15 3.94 -4.80
CA GLU A 165 18.70 3.85 -4.93
C GLU A 165 18.14 2.64 -4.17
N GLU A 166 18.81 1.47 -4.23
CA GLU A 166 18.39 0.29 -3.45
C GLU A 166 18.46 0.55 -1.94
N ILE A 167 19.42 1.36 -1.49
CA ILE A 167 19.48 1.81 -0.09
C ILE A 167 18.36 2.80 0.22
N LEU A 168 18.03 3.72 -0.69
CA LEU A 168 16.90 4.63 -0.51
C LEU A 168 15.58 3.86 -0.42
N GLU A 169 15.37 2.85 -1.28
CA GLU A 169 14.23 1.93 -1.22
C GLU A 169 14.16 1.23 0.15
N LEU A 170 15.29 0.73 0.66
CA LEU A 170 15.36 0.14 2.00
C LEU A 170 14.95 1.15 3.09
N VAL A 171 15.44 2.39 3.03
CA VAL A 171 15.09 3.43 4.01
C VAL A 171 13.58 3.70 4.01
N TYR A 172 12.95 3.72 2.83
CA TYR A 172 11.51 3.92 2.69
C TYR A 172 10.74 2.74 3.26
N SER A 173 11.04 1.51 2.82
CA SER A 173 10.37 0.31 3.33
C SER A 173 10.51 0.19 4.85
N TRP A 174 11.71 0.44 5.38
CA TRP A 174 11.95 0.39 6.83
C TRP A 174 11.19 1.47 7.61
N THR A 175 11.09 2.69 7.06
CA THR A 175 10.35 3.78 7.70
C THR A 175 8.85 3.51 7.65
N ILE A 176 8.31 3.10 6.50
CA ILE A 176 6.89 2.80 6.31
C ILE A 176 6.47 1.62 7.18
N ASN A 177 7.25 0.54 7.20
CA ASN A 177 6.91 -0.63 8.03
C ASN A 177 6.87 -0.28 9.51
N GLN A 178 7.83 0.52 10.01
CA GLN A 178 7.75 0.99 11.40
C GLN A 178 6.56 1.90 11.65
N ALA A 179 6.20 2.78 10.70
CA ALA A 179 5.02 3.61 10.84
C ALA A 179 3.76 2.74 10.94
N VAL A 180 3.62 1.75 10.06
CA VAL A 180 2.53 0.76 10.08
C VAL A 180 2.48 0.02 11.42
N ASP A 181 3.61 -0.51 11.89
CA ASP A 181 3.69 -1.23 13.16
C ASP A 181 3.27 -0.34 14.35
N LEU A 182 3.66 0.94 14.34
CA LEU A 182 3.31 1.89 15.42
C LEU A 182 1.86 2.39 15.34
N MET A 183 1.25 2.33 14.15
CA MET A 183 -0.14 2.71 13.90
C MET A 183 -1.13 1.56 14.16
N GLN A 184 -0.65 0.32 14.21
CA GLN A 184 -1.49 -0.88 14.19
C GLN A 184 -2.58 -0.85 15.28
N ASP A 185 -2.20 -0.64 16.53
CA ASP A 185 -3.15 -0.63 17.66
C ASP A 185 -4.21 0.47 17.54
N ALA A 186 -3.86 1.63 16.97
CA ALA A 186 -4.79 2.74 16.81
C ALA A 186 -5.80 2.47 15.68
N LEU A 187 -5.34 1.85 14.59
CA LEU A 187 -6.18 1.50 13.43
C LEU A 187 -7.08 0.29 13.70
N GLU A 188 -6.61 -0.69 14.48
CA GLU A 188 -7.32 -1.95 14.79
C GLU A 188 -8.09 -1.89 16.12
N GLY A 189 -8.12 -0.71 16.76
CA GLY A 189 -8.80 -0.49 18.02
C GLY A 189 -10.33 -0.65 17.93
N THR A 190 -10.94 -1.04 19.06
CA THR A 190 -12.39 -1.29 19.18
C THR A 190 -13.14 -0.21 19.99
N ALA A 191 -12.48 0.91 20.27
CA ALA A 191 -13.12 2.07 20.89
C ALA A 191 -14.19 2.65 19.93
N PRO A 192 -15.18 3.41 20.45
CA PRO A 192 -16.13 4.14 19.61
C PRO A 192 -15.39 4.98 18.55
N VAL A 193 -15.94 5.05 17.34
CA VAL A 193 -15.25 5.62 16.17
C VAL A 193 -14.76 7.06 16.39
N GLU A 194 -15.51 7.87 17.14
CA GLU A 194 -15.11 9.23 17.55
C GLU A 194 -13.83 9.26 18.41
N GLN A 195 -13.66 8.28 19.28
CA GLN A 195 -12.48 8.15 20.12
C GLN A 195 -11.32 7.54 19.32
N ARG A 196 -11.63 6.60 18.43
CA ARG A 196 -10.63 5.94 17.59
C ARG A 196 -10.00 6.91 16.60
N ILE A 197 -10.78 7.77 15.94
CA ILE A 197 -10.22 8.80 15.02
C ILE A 197 -9.28 9.77 15.77
N ASP A 198 -9.67 10.15 16.98
CA ASP A 198 -8.88 10.98 17.89
C ASP A 198 -7.54 10.34 18.28
N GLN A 199 -7.55 9.03 18.54
CA GLN A 199 -6.35 8.25 18.85
C GLN A 199 -5.47 8.10 17.62
N ILE A 200 -6.04 7.87 16.44
CA ILE A 200 -5.32 7.76 15.17
C ILE A 200 -4.61 9.07 14.83
N ILE A 201 -5.29 10.22 14.94
CA ILE A 201 -4.68 11.53 14.64
C ILE A 201 -3.49 11.81 15.56
N ARG A 202 -3.65 11.59 16.87
CA ARG A 202 -2.54 11.75 17.84
C ARG A 202 -1.41 10.77 17.54
N ARG A 203 -1.73 9.51 17.23
CA ARG A 203 -0.72 8.50 16.91
C ARG A 203 0.04 8.83 15.62
N LEU A 204 -0.64 9.32 14.58
CA LEU A 204 0.02 9.80 13.36
C LEU A 204 1.03 10.90 13.67
N HIS A 205 0.64 11.88 14.47
CA HIS A 205 1.54 12.94 14.93
C HIS A 205 2.77 12.39 15.68
N ASP A 206 2.55 11.50 16.65
CA ASP A 206 3.62 10.87 17.43
C ASP A 206 4.58 10.05 16.54
N VAL A 207 4.03 9.29 15.60
CA VAL A 207 4.80 8.46 14.66
C VAL A 207 5.67 9.34 13.78
N ASN A 208 5.10 10.42 13.25
CA ASN A 208 5.84 11.39 12.45
C ASN A 208 6.96 12.08 13.24
N LEU A 209 6.72 12.43 14.51
CA LEU A 209 7.77 12.92 15.40
C LEU A 209 8.86 11.88 15.65
N LYS A 210 8.48 10.64 15.98
CA LYS A 210 9.40 9.55 16.29
C LYS A 210 10.26 9.18 15.07
N LEU A 211 9.66 9.21 13.88
CA LEU A 211 10.30 8.86 12.61
C LEU A 211 10.70 10.10 11.80
N ARG A 212 10.84 11.28 12.43
CA ARG A 212 11.05 12.59 11.79
C ARG A 212 12.03 12.59 10.61
N ARG A 213 13.20 11.98 10.79
CA ARG A 213 14.23 11.91 9.73
C ARG A 213 13.77 11.05 8.54
N GLY A 214 13.08 9.95 8.81
CA GLY A 214 12.47 9.10 7.79
C GLY A 214 11.37 9.85 7.03
N THR A 215 10.43 10.48 7.73
CA THR A 215 9.37 11.31 7.14
C THR A 215 9.94 12.41 6.24
N LEU A 216 11.01 13.09 6.67
CA LEU A 216 11.69 14.12 5.87
C LEU A 216 12.34 13.55 4.60
N VAL A 217 13.04 12.42 4.71
CA VAL A 217 13.66 11.75 3.54
C VAL A 217 12.58 11.33 2.55
N MET A 218 11.50 10.71 3.04
CA MET A 218 10.37 10.30 2.22
C MET A 218 9.78 11.47 1.44
N ASN A 219 9.48 12.58 2.11
CA ASN A 219 8.88 13.75 1.48
C ASN A 219 9.83 14.45 0.47
N ARG A 220 11.14 14.44 0.69
CA ARG A 220 12.11 15.17 -0.17
C ARG A 220 12.62 14.37 -1.37
N GLU A 221 12.78 13.06 -1.19
CA GLU A 221 13.55 12.22 -2.09
C GLU A 221 12.69 11.20 -2.85
N THR A 222 11.35 11.28 -2.78
CA THR A 222 10.46 10.33 -3.50
C THR A 222 10.69 10.39 -5.02
N ARG A 223 11.06 11.58 -5.51
CA ARG A 223 11.46 11.81 -6.91
C ARG A 223 12.77 11.13 -7.31
N SER A 224 13.60 10.73 -6.35
CA SER A 224 14.89 10.06 -6.58
C SER A 224 14.76 8.55 -6.74
N LEU A 225 13.58 7.99 -6.41
CA LEU A 225 13.22 6.62 -6.75
C LEU A 225 12.71 6.56 -8.20
N SER A 226 13.14 5.53 -8.93
CA SER A 226 12.52 5.06 -10.16
C SER A 226 11.04 4.77 -9.93
N ARG A 227 10.25 4.77 -11.01
CA ARG A 227 8.81 4.50 -10.94
C ARG A 227 8.53 3.15 -10.27
N THR A 228 9.24 2.11 -10.69
CA THR A 228 9.07 0.76 -10.14
C THR A 228 9.44 0.69 -8.66
N ALA A 229 10.53 1.34 -8.23
CA ALA A 229 10.88 1.36 -6.81
C ALA A 229 9.87 2.16 -5.98
N ARG A 230 9.38 3.28 -6.51
CA ARG A 230 8.34 4.09 -5.89
C ARG A 230 7.04 3.31 -5.69
N ASP A 231 6.58 2.61 -6.72
CA ASP A 231 5.34 1.83 -6.66
C ASP A 231 5.43 0.72 -5.61
N ARG A 232 6.60 0.05 -5.50
CA ARG A 232 6.84 -0.98 -4.47
C ARG A 232 6.78 -0.42 -3.05
N VAL A 233 7.45 0.71 -2.78
CA VAL A 233 7.54 1.22 -1.41
C VAL A 233 6.26 1.91 -0.96
N LEU A 234 5.58 2.63 -1.86
CA LEU A 234 4.38 3.40 -1.49
C LEU A 234 3.13 2.55 -1.33
N GLY A 235 3.11 1.30 -1.82
CA GLY A 235 1.97 0.39 -1.63
C GLY A 235 1.64 0.13 -0.14
N HIS A 236 2.65 -0.02 0.71
CA HIS A 236 2.45 -0.22 2.15
C HIS A 236 1.91 1.04 2.84
N TYR A 237 2.37 2.23 2.41
CA TYR A 237 1.84 3.50 2.91
C TYR A 237 0.38 3.70 2.46
N ALA A 238 0.06 3.38 1.21
CA ALA A 238 -1.32 3.45 0.70
C ALA A 238 -2.27 2.56 1.53
N GLY A 239 -1.86 1.35 1.89
CA GLY A 239 -2.67 0.47 2.74
C GLY A 239 -2.91 1.00 4.15
N MET A 240 -1.97 1.76 4.72
CA MET A 240 -2.17 2.44 6.01
C MET A 240 -3.23 3.54 5.91
N VAL A 241 -3.17 4.34 4.84
CA VAL A 241 -4.14 5.42 4.60
C VAL A 241 -5.53 4.84 4.26
N GLU A 242 -5.59 3.73 3.54
CA GLU A 242 -6.83 2.98 3.27
C GLU A 242 -7.51 2.53 4.58
N LYS A 243 -6.76 1.93 5.52
CA LYS A 243 -7.29 1.59 6.85
C LYS A 243 -7.85 2.80 7.60
N LEU A 244 -7.24 3.98 7.47
CA LEU A 244 -7.79 5.21 8.04
C LEU A 244 -9.09 5.63 7.32
N GLY A 245 -9.15 5.47 6.01
CA GLY A 245 -10.37 5.65 5.21
C GLY A 245 -11.51 4.76 5.71
N ASP A 246 -11.23 3.50 6.00
CA ASP A 246 -12.22 2.55 6.55
C ASP A 246 -12.79 3.04 7.89
N VAL A 247 -11.96 3.60 8.78
CA VAL A 247 -12.41 4.16 10.06
C VAL A 247 -13.33 5.36 9.85
N ILE A 248 -13.05 6.21 8.85
CA ILE A 248 -13.90 7.35 8.51
C ILE A 248 -15.23 6.86 7.91
N ALA A 249 -15.18 5.87 7.02
CA ALA A 249 -16.38 5.27 6.43
C ALA A 249 -17.28 4.59 7.47
N GLU A 250 -16.71 3.94 8.49
CA GLU A 250 -17.45 3.39 9.63
C GLU A 250 -18.23 4.49 10.37
N GLY A 251 -17.57 5.61 10.69
CA GLY A 251 -18.24 6.72 11.38
C GLY A 251 -19.29 7.42 10.53
N GLN A 252 -19.17 7.41 9.21
CA GLN A 252 -20.22 7.85 8.29
C GLN A 252 -21.43 6.90 8.32
N ALA A 253 -21.18 5.58 8.29
CA ALA A 253 -22.24 4.57 8.38
C ALA A 253 -23.00 4.61 9.72
N GLU A 254 -22.31 5.00 10.80
CA GLU A 254 -22.92 5.23 12.12
C GLU A 254 -23.66 6.58 12.24
N GLY A 255 -23.59 7.44 11.21
CA GLY A 255 -24.21 8.77 11.22
C GLY A 255 -23.49 9.79 12.12
N ILE A 256 -22.25 9.49 12.52
CA ILE A 256 -21.43 10.32 13.40
C ILE A 256 -20.62 11.33 12.59
N PHE A 257 -20.06 10.90 11.46
CA PHE A 257 -19.32 11.76 10.54
C PHE A 257 -20.19 12.13 9.35
N ARG A 258 -20.01 13.35 8.84
CA ARG A 258 -20.72 13.82 7.65
C ARG A 258 -20.26 13.12 6.38
N GLU A 259 -21.12 13.15 5.37
CA GLU A 259 -20.82 12.66 4.02
C GLU A 259 -19.63 13.41 3.38
N MET A 260 -18.67 12.64 2.89
CA MET A 260 -17.52 13.03 2.06
C MET A 260 -16.82 11.77 1.55
N ASP A 261 -15.91 11.91 0.59
CA ASP A 261 -15.04 10.79 0.20
C ASP A 261 -14.10 10.42 1.38
N PRO A 262 -14.24 9.21 1.96
CA PRO A 262 -13.49 8.83 3.16
C PRO A 262 -11.99 8.68 2.87
N GLN A 263 -11.62 8.31 1.64
CA GLN A 263 -10.22 8.13 1.26
C GLN A 263 -9.51 9.48 1.12
N LEU A 264 -10.17 10.48 0.53
CA LEU A 264 -9.66 11.85 0.48
C LEU A 264 -9.58 12.46 1.87
N ALA A 265 -10.56 12.21 2.73
CA ALA A 265 -10.52 12.64 4.13
C ALA A 265 -9.30 12.03 4.86
N ALA A 266 -9.04 10.73 4.69
CA ALA A 266 -7.86 10.07 5.24
C ALA A 266 -6.55 10.69 4.74
N VAL A 267 -6.46 10.99 3.43
CA VAL A 267 -5.30 11.69 2.84
C VAL A 267 -5.11 13.08 3.44
N PHE A 268 -6.20 13.84 3.68
CA PHE A 268 -6.09 15.15 4.32
C PHE A 268 -5.61 15.04 5.77
N VAL A 269 -6.12 14.06 6.52
CA VAL A 269 -5.70 13.82 7.90
C VAL A 269 -4.20 13.46 7.96
N ASP A 270 -3.76 12.53 7.13
CA ASP A 270 -2.35 12.14 7.03
C ASP A 270 -1.46 13.33 6.63
N ALA A 271 -1.84 14.07 5.58
CA ALA A 271 -1.08 15.22 5.12
C ALA A 271 -0.99 16.36 6.16
N LEU A 272 -2.06 16.58 6.94
CA LEU A 272 -2.03 17.54 8.03
C LEU A 272 -1.10 17.06 9.14
N ALA A 273 -1.12 15.78 9.52
CA ALA A 273 -0.23 15.23 10.55
C ALA A 273 1.27 15.41 10.25
N ASP A 274 1.64 15.50 8.96
CA ASP A 274 3.03 15.72 8.50
C ASP A 274 3.55 17.15 8.71
N VAL A 275 2.65 18.16 8.78
CA VAL A 275 3.06 19.57 8.66
C VAL A 275 4.03 20.00 9.76
N TRP A 276 3.86 19.52 10.99
CA TRP A 276 4.77 19.83 12.10
C TRP A 276 6.22 19.41 11.79
N VAL A 277 6.41 18.24 11.19
CA VAL A 277 7.73 17.71 10.84
C VAL A 277 8.31 18.42 9.61
N LEU A 278 7.47 18.67 8.60
CA LEU A 278 7.91 19.22 7.32
C LEU A 278 8.14 20.72 7.36
N ARG A 279 7.37 21.45 8.15
CA ARG A 279 7.33 22.92 8.19
C ARG A 279 7.32 23.47 9.62
N PRO A 280 8.25 23.06 10.50
CA PRO A 280 8.29 23.56 11.89
C PRO A 280 8.46 25.07 11.98
N PHE A 281 9.08 25.71 10.97
CA PHE A 281 9.23 27.16 10.91
C PHE A 281 7.89 27.92 10.74
N ALA A 282 6.86 27.25 10.22
CA ALA A 282 5.54 27.84 9.98
C ALA A 282 4.64 27.76 11.22
N VAL A 283 4.95 26.87 12.17
CA VAL A 283 4.23 26.70 13.43
C VAL A 283 5.03 27.42 14.52
N ARG A 284 4.84 28.74 14.61
CA ARG A 284 5.54 29.61 15.58
C ARG A 284 4.85 29.59 16.93
N ASP A 285 5.64 29.73 18.00
CA ASP A 285 5.17 29.96 19.38
C ASP A 285 4.25 28.87 19.95
N LYS A 286 4.33 27.65 19.40
CA LYS A 286 3.59 26.46 19.82
C LYS A 286 4.55 25.30 19.98
N ASP A 287 4.24 24.38 20.89
CA ASP A 287 4.91 23.08 20.95
C ASP A 287 4.18 22.02 20.11
N SER A 288 4.73 20.80 20.09
CA SER A 288 4.14 19.71 19.31
C SER A 288 2.81 19.22 19.89
N GLU A 289 2.63 19.30 21.21
CA GLU A 289 1.40 18.87 21.88
C GLU A 289 0.25 19.85 21.58
N ASP A 290 0.54 21.16 21.59
CA ASP A 290 -0.38 22.20 21.13
C ASP A 290 -0.84 21.91 19.68
N TYR A 291 0.11 21.59 18.81
CA TYR A 291 -0.17 21.26 17.42
C TYR A 291 -1.06 20.02 17.29
N ALA A 292 -0.76 18.95 18.04
CA ALA A 292 -1.55 17.72 18.03
C ALA A 292 -2.97 17.94 18.54
N ALA A 293 -3.14 18.72 19.61
CA ALA A 293 -4.45 19.05 20.16
C ALA A 293 -5.31 19.86 19.17
N GLU A 294 -4.73 20.88 18.54
CA GLU A 294 -5.40 21.68 17.52
C GLU A 294 -5.70 20.86 16.25
N LEU A 295 -4.80 19.96 15.85
CA LEU A 295 -5.03 19.06 14.73
C LEU A 295 -6.24 18.14 14.98
N VAL A 296 -6.32 17.53 16.17
CA VAL A 296 -7.48 16.71 16.56
C VAL A 296 -8.76 17.52 16.51
N ALA A 297 -8.78 18.72 17.12
CA ALA A 297 -9.96 19.58 17.12
C ALA A 297 -10.37 20.00 15.69
N PHE A 298 -9.40 20.36 14.85
CA PHE A 298 -9.62 20.76 13.47
C PHE A 298 -10.23 19.63 12.63
N VAL A 299 -9.64 18.43 12.68
CA VAL A 299 -10.13 17.26 11.95
C VAL A 299 -11.50 16.83 12.48
N ARG A 300 -11.69 16.80 13.80
CA ARG A 300 -12.96 16.46 14.44
C ARG A 300 -14.08 17.37 13.95
N ASN A 301 -13.85 18.69 13.97
CA ASN A 301 -14.82 19.67 13.46
C ASN A 301 -15.06 19.51 11.96
N ALA A 302 -14.02 19.21 11.18
CA ALA A 302 -14.15 18.98 9.75
C ALA A 302 -14.94 17.71 9.41
N LEU A 303 -14.91 16.67 10.27
CA LEU A 303 -15.67 15.44 10.11
C LEU A 303 -17.10 15.53 10.66
N MET A 304 -17.33 16.27 11.75
CA MET A 304 -18.62 16.38 12.43
C MET A 304 -19.47 17.61 12.00
N GLY A 305 -18.87 18.56 11.26
CA GLY A 305 -19.54 19.81 10.90
C GLY A 305 -20.82 19.63 10.08
N ASN A 306 -21.77 20.57 10.23
CA ASN A 306 -23.07 20.51 9.54
C ASN A 306 -22.93 20.43 8.02
N ALA A 307 -23.77 19.59 7.40
CA ALA A 307 -23.78 19.23 5.98
C ALA A 307 -24.14 20.36 4.99
N ASP A 308 -24.22 21.62 5.45
CA ASP A 308 -24.76 22.74 4.65
C ASP A 308 -23.76 23.36 3.66
N MET A 309 -22.51 22.89 3.66
CA MET A 309 -21.49 23.32 2.69
C MET A 309 -21.10 22.13 1.81
N THR A 310 -21.99 21.76 0.89
CA THR A 310 -21.58 20.90 -0.24
C THR A 310 -20.48 21.63 -1.00
N PRO A 311 -19.33 20.98 -1.28
CA PRO A 311 -18.33 21.56 -2.16
C PRO A 311 -19.01 21.88 -3.49
N GLU A 312 -18.88 23.12 -3.98
CA GLU A 312 -19.32 23.45 -5.33
C GLU A 312 -18.64 22.47 -6.28
N THR A 313 -19.44 21.59 -6.91
CA THR A 313 -18.97 20.75 -8.02
C THR A 313 -18.31 21.69 -9.02
N PRO A 314 -17.04 21.48 -9.44
CA PRO A 314 -16.38 22.35 -10.39
C PRO A 314 -17.27 22.52 -11.62
N GLY A 315 -17.88 23.71 -11.69
CA GLY A 315 -18.93 24.02 -12.64
C GLY A 315 -18.39 23.89 -14.06
N GLN A 316 -19.17 23.19 -14.87
CA GLN A 316 -19.10 23.20 -16.31
C GLN A 316 -18.70 24.60 -16.82
N THR A 317 -17.69 24.61 -17.67
CA THR A 317 -17.16 25.75 -18.41
C THR A 317 -18.25 26.79 -18.71
N VAL A 318 -18.27 27.89 -17.94
CA VAL A 318 -18.97 29.11 -18.33
C VAL A 318 -18.21 29.67 -19.52
N THR A 319 -18.57 29.18 -20.70
CA THR A 319 -18.12 29.71 -21.98
C THR A 319 -18.75 31.09 -22.11
N ASN A 320 -18.06 32.10 -21.61
CA ASN A 320 -18.48 33.48 -21.72
C ASN A 320 -18.29 33.91 -23.19
N ARG A 321 -19.33 33.70 -24.01
CA ARG A 321 -19.48 34.42 -25.28
C ARG A 321 -19.71 35.89 -24.92
N ARG A 322 -18.72 36.73 -25.21
CA ARG A 322 -18.94 38.16 -25.44
C ARG A 322 -18.53 38.50 -26.87
N ASN A 323 -19.46 39.25 -27.47
CA ASN A 323 -19.51 39.77 -28.84
C ASN A 323 -18.24 40.52 -29.25
#